data_AF-D4TXB6-F1
#
_entry.id   AF-D4TXB6-F1
#
_cell.length_a   1.000
_cell.length_b   1.000
_cell.length_c   1.000
_cell.angle_alpha   90.00
_cell.angle_beta   90.00
_cell.angle_gamma   90.00
#
_symmetry.space_group_name_H-M   'P 1'
#
loop_
_entity.id
_entity.type
_entity.pdbx_description
1 polymer ?
#
loop_
_entity_poly.entity_id
_entity_poly.type
_entity_poly.pdbx_seq_one_letter_code
_entity_poly.pdbx_strand_id
1 'polypeptide(L)'
;MAVPDLSFSSDALRTAAQYVDEAATCTEVTPPTGDPCSHVYAQRVSKPINDLNDEETAIQDELKAMHSDMLETLQAFEDMENTIASSFNASNEG
;
A
#
# COMPACT_ATOMS: atom_id res chain seq x y z
N MET A 1 -30.15 7.29 11.58
CA MET A 1 -29.03 6.88 10.70
C MET A 1 -28.18 5.92 11.51
N ALA A 2 -27.88 4.73 10.98
CA ALA A 2 -26.94 3.82 11.63
C ALA A 2 -25.52 4.39 11.41
N VAL A 3 -24.85 4.77 12.50
CA VAL A 3 -23.43 5.09 12.44
C VAL A 3 -22.71 3.75 12.20
N PRO A 4 -21.86 3.63 11.16
CA PRO A 4 -21.07 2.43 10.97
C PRO A 4 -20.22 2.19 12.21
N ASP A 5 -20.28 0.96 12.75
CA ASP A 5 -19.46 0.53 13.87
C ASP A 5 -18.03 0.30 13.36
N LEU A 6 -17.21 1.35 13.42
CA LEU A 6 -15.82 1.33 12.97
C LEU A 6 -14.95 0.74 14.10
N SER A 7 -14.99 -0.59 14.24
CA SER A 7 -14.30 -1.31 15.30
C SER A 7 -12.82 -1.64 14.95
N PHE A 8 -12.10 -0.71 14.33
CA PHE A 8 -10.67 -0.90 14.05
C PHE A 8 -9.84 0.20 14.70
N SER A 9 -8.71 -0.20 15.29
CA SER A 9 -7.75 0.71 15.91
C SER A 9 -6.90 1.40 14.83
N SER A 10 -6.49 2.65 15.07
CA SER A 10 -5.49 3.37 14.26
C SER A 10 -4.23 2.52 14.05
N ASP A 11 -3.78 1.78 15.07
CA ASP A 11 -2.63 0.89 14.95
C ASP A 11 -2.85 -0.25 13.94
N ALA A 12 -4.06 -0.80 13.89
CA ALA A 12 -4.40 -1.85 12.92
C ALA A 12 -4.38 -1.31 11.47
N LEU A 13 -4.84 -0.07 11.27
CA LEU A 13 -4.81 0.60 9.98
C LEU A 13 -3.37 0.93 9.55
N ARG A 14 -2.53 1.38 10.49
CA ARG A 14 -1.11 1.65 10.25
C ARG A 14 -0.34 0.38 9.87
N THR A 15 -0.61 -0.73 10.53
CA THR A 15 -0.04 -2.04 10.17
C THR A 15 -0.51 -2.51 8.80
N ALA A 16 -1.80 -2.33 8.47
CA ALA A 16 -2.31 -2.66 7.14
C ALA A 16 -1.62 -1.83 6.04
N ALA A 17 -1.42 -0.53 6.29
CA ALA A 17 -0.70 0.38 5.38
C ALA A 17 0.74 -0.10 5.11
N GLN A 18 1.47 -0.53 6.15
CA GLN A 18 2.83 -1.07 5.99
C GLN A 18 2.88 -2.33 5.13
N TYR A 19 1.95 -3.27 5.31
CA TYR A 19 1.90 -4.49 4.49
C TYR A 19 1.62 -4.22 3.01
N VAL A 20 0.84 -3.18 2.72
CA VAL A 20 0.51 -2.77 1.35
C VAL A 20 1.72 -2.18 0.65
N ASP A 21 2.54 -1.39 1.36
CA ASP A 21 3.78 -0.82 0.85
C ASP A 21 4.84 -1.91 0.56
N GLU A 22 5.00 -2.88 1.47
CA GLU A 22 5.94 -4.00 1.30
C GLU A 22 5.60 -4.93 0.12
N ALA A 23 4.33 -5.03 -0.26
CA ALA A 23 3.88 -5.94 -1.32
C ALA A 23 4.18 -5.42 -2.75
N ALA A 24 4.61 -4.17 -2.91
CA ALA A 24 4.85 -3.53 -4.21
C ALA A 24 6.29 -3.73 -4.71
N THR A 25 6.71 -4.97 -5.04
CA THR A 25 8.09 -5.28 -5.46
C THR A 25 8.21 -5.83 -6.89
N CYS A 26 8.86 -5.06 -7.79
CA CYS A 26 9.09 -5.46 -9.19
C CYS A 26 10.23 -6.47 -9.36
N THR A 27 10.09 -7.39 -10.33
CA THR A 27 11.17 -8.31 -10.74
C THR A 27 11.95 -7.77 -11.95
N GLU A 28 13.25 -7.52 -11.78
CA GLU A 28 14.13 -7.10 -12.88
C GLU A 28 14.81 -8.29 -13.57
N VAL A 29 14.75 -8.34 -14.90
CA VAL A 29 15.42 -9.38 -15.71
C VAL A 29 16.69 -8.83 -16.31
N THR A 30 17.83 -9.36 -15.89
CA THR A 30 19.12 -9.08 -16.54
C THR A 30 19.43 -10.17 -17.56
N PRO A 31 19.61 -9.85 -18.86
CA PRO A 31 19.99 -10.84 -19.87
C PRO A 31 21.37 -11.44 -19.55
N PRO A 32 21.58 -12.75 -19.78
CA PRO A 32 22.89 -13.37 -19.60
C PRO A 32 23.89 -12.83 -20.62
N THR A 33 25.13 -12.59 -20.19
CA THR A 33 26.24 -12.22 -21.08
C THR A 33 26.81 -13.48 -21.72
N GLY A 34 26.53 -13.74 -23.01
CA GLY A 34 27.09 -14.89 -23.73
C GLY A 34 26.26 -15.44 -24.89
N ASP A 35 26.74 -16.56 -25.45
CA ASP A 35 26.29 -17.35 -26.63
C ASP A 35 24.94 -16.97 -27.31
N PRO A 36 24.87 -16.87 -28.66
CA PRO A 36 23.64 -16.50 -29.37
C PRO A 36 22.38 -17.30 -29.01
N CYS A 37 22.50 -18.58 -28.61
CA CYS A 37 21.34 -19.36 -28.18
C CYS A 37 20.76 -18.87 -26.84
N SER A 38 21.59 -18.31 -25.97
CA SER A 38 21.18 -17.72 -24.70
C SER A 38 20.39 -16.42 -24.90
N HIS A 39 20.69 -15.64 -25.93
CA HIS A 39 19.89 -14.47 -26.31
C HIS A 39 18.49 -14.84 -26.83
N VAL A 40 18.35 -15.92 -27.59
CA VAL A 40 17.04 -16.41 -28.06
C VAL A 40 16.19 -16.86 -26.88
N TYR A 41 16.78 -17.58 -25.92
CA TYR A 41 16.08 -17.99 -24.71
C TYR A 41 15.72 -16.79 -23.83
N ALA A 42 16.66 -15.84 -23.65
CA ALA A 42 16.42 -14.60 -22.91
C ALA A 42 15.26 -13.80 -23.51
N GLN A 43 15.23 -13.58 -24.83
CA GLN A 43 14.10 -12.89 -25.49
C GLN A 43 12.76 -13.59 -25.27
N ARG A 44 12.73 -14.94 -25.29
CA ARG A 44 11.50 -15.70 -25.09
C ARG A 44 10.94 -15.54 -23.68
N VAL A 45 11.79 -15.37 -22.67
CA VAL A 45 11.35 -15.15 -21.28
C VAL A 45 11.16 -13.67 -20.96
N SER A 46 11.87 -12.76 -21.63
CA SER A 46 11.73 -11.31 -21.40
C SER A 46 10.35 -10.79 -21.76
N LYS A 47 9.72 -11.27 -22.84
CA LYS A 47 8.37 -10.81 -23.20
C LYS A 47 7.34 -11.11 -22.11
N PRO A 48 7.12 -12.37 -21.68
CA PRO A 48 6.16 -12.65 -20.61
C PRO A 48 6.53 -11.99 -19.28
N ILE A 49 7.82 -11.75 -19.00
CA ILE A 49 8.21 -11.01 -17.78
C ILE A 49 7.88 -9.53 -17.89
N ASN A 50 8.08 -8.90 -19.06
CA ASN A 50 7.64 -7.52 -19.28
C ASN A 50 6.11 -7.40 -19.18
N ASP A 51 5.37 -8.34 -19.76
CA ASP A 51 3.90 -8.38 -19.64
C ASP A 51 3.49 -8.50 -18.15
N LEU A 52 4.17 -9.34 -17.36
CA LEU A 52 3.94 -9.46 -15.91
C LEU A 52 4.30 -8.17 -15.15
N ASN A 53 5.40 -7.50 -15.49
CA ASN A 53 5.80 -6.25 -14.86
C ASN A 53 4.83 -5.09 -15.18
N ASP A 54 4.26 -5.06 -16.40
CA ASP A 54 3.23 -4.10 -16.78
C ASP A 54 1.93 -4.33 -15.99
N GLU A 55 1.51 -5.60 -15.84
CA GLU A 55 0.37 -5.96 -14.97
C GLU A 55 0.65 -5.63 -13.50
N GLU A 56 1.86 -5.89 -13.02
CA GLU A 56 2.29 -5.56 -11.66
C GLU A 56 2.28 -4.05 -11.42
N THR A 57 2.65 -3.24 -12.41
CA THR A 57 2.63 -1.78 -12.31
C THR A 57 1.21 -1.26 -12.01
N ALA A 58 0.19 -1.81 -12.68
CA ALA A 58 -1.20 -1.45 -12.41
C ALA A 58 -1.62 -1.80 -10.96
N ILE A 59 -1.21 -2.98 -10.48
CA ILE A 59 -1.46 -3.40 -9.09
C ILE A 59 -0.74 -2.49 -8.11
N GLN A 60 0.50 -2.10 -8.38
CA GLN A 60 1.26 -1.18 -7.52
C GLN A 60 0.60 0.20 -7.42
N ASP A 61 0.04 0.72 -8.52
CA ASP A 61 -0.67 1.99 -8.50
C ASP A 61 -1.95 1.90 -7.64
N GLU A 62 -2.69 0.80 -7.73
CA GLU A 62 -3.84 0.53 -6.85
C GLU A 62 -3.43 0.38 -5.39
N LEU A 63 -2.34 -0.32 -5.09
CA LEU A 63 -1.80 -0.46 -3.73
C LEU A 63 -1.36 0.89 -3.15
N LYS A 64 -0.70 1.74 -3.94
CA LYS A 64 -0.32 3.12 -3.52
C LYS A 64 -1.55 3.98 -3.24
N ALA A 65 -2.57 3.90 -4.09
CA ALA A 65 -3.82 4.62 -3.87
C ALA A 65 -4.49 4.16 -2.56
N MET A 66 -4.59 2.84 -2.36
CA MET A 66 -5.15 2.26 -1.14
C MET A 66 -4.35 2.64 0.11
N HIS A 67 -3.01 2.68 0.01
CA HIS A 67 -2.14 3.15 1.08
C HIS A 67 -2.40 4.63 1.42
N SER A 68 -2.54 5.49 0.41
CA SER A 68 -2.88 6.90 0.61
C SER A 68 -4.23 7.06 1.31
N ASP A 69 -5.26 6.33 0.86
CA ASP A 69 -6.59 6.36 1.45
C ASP A 69 -6.58 5.88 2.92
N MET A 70 -5.76 4.86 3.23
CA MET A 70 -5.56 4.39 4.60
C MET A 70 -4.91 5.47 5.48
N LEU A 71 -3.90 6.19 4.98
CA LEU A 71 -3.27 7.29 5.74
C LEU A 71 -4.21 8.47 5.96
N GLU A 72 -5.01 8.85 4.97
CA GLU A 72 -6.03 9.90 5.11
C GLU A 72 -7.07 9.50 6.17
N THR A 73 -7.52 8.25 6.12
CA THR A 73 -8.44 7.69 7.11
C THR A 73 -7.82 7.73 8.50
N LEU A 74 -6.56 7.30 8.65
CA LEU A 74 -5.82 7.34 9.91
C LEU A 74 -5.82 8.76 10.52
N GLN A 75 -5.47 9.75 9.71
CA GLN A 75 -5.43 11.15 10.13
C GLN A 75 -6.79 11.64 10.62
N ALA A 76 -7.87 11.31 9.91
CA ALA A 76 -9.22 11.68 10.31
C ALA A 76 -9.64 11.03 11.65
N PHE A 77 -9.22 9.79 11.90
CA PHE A 77 -9.44 9.13 13.19
C PHE A 77 -8.65 9.81 14.31
N GLU A 78 -7.36 10.06 14.10
CA GLU A 78 -6.49 10.71 15.11
C GLU A 78 -7.00 12.12 15.45
N ASP A 79 -7.47 12.89 14.47
CA ASP A 79 -8.06 14.22 14.69
C ASP A 79 -9.36 14.15 15.51
N MET A 80 -10.20 13.15 15.24
CA MET A 80 -11.43 12.90 15.98
C MET A 80 -11.13 12.49 17.43
N GLU A 81 -10.18 11.57 17.63
CA GLU A 81 -9.73 11.15 18.97
C GLU A 81 -9.18 12.32 19.77
N ASN A 82 -8.37 13.18 19.16
CA ASN A 82 -7.82 14.36 19.80
C ASN A 82 -8.91 15.40 20.15
N THR A 83 -9.92 15.57 19.28
CA THR A 83 -11.08 16.43 19.54
C THR A 83 -11.91 15.93 20.74
N ILE A 84 -12.10 14.62 20.84
CA ILE A 84 -12.79 14.00 21.97
C ILE A 84 -11.97 14.16 23.25
N ALA A 85 -10.66 13.87 23.21
CA ALA A 85 -9.77 13.98 24.36
C ALA A 85 -9.69 15.42 24.89
N SER A 86 -9.58 16.41 24.01
CA SER A 86 -9.59 17.83 24.38
C SER A 86 -10.92 18.26 25.00
N SER A 87 -12.06 17.74 24.53
CA SER A 87 -13.38 18.02 25.09
C SER A 87 -13.53 17.49 26.52
N PHE A 88 -12.98 16.30 26.81
CA PHE A 88 -12.96 15.75 28.17
C PHE A 88 -12.02 16.54 29.10
N ASN A 89 -10.85 16.94 28.63
CA ASN A 89 -9.92 17.76 29.42
C ASN A 89 -10.51 19.12 29.76
N ALA A 90 -11.18 19.79 28.80
CA ALA A 90 -11.86 21.06 29.04
C ALA A 90 -13.05 20.93 30.02
N SER A 91 -13.70 19.77 30.08
CA SER A 91 -14.79 19.49 31.03
C SER A 91 -14.31 19.15 32.44
N ASN A 92 -13.02 18.84 32.64
CA ASN A 92 -12.43 18.52 33.94
C ASN A 92 -11.81 19.75 34.66
N GLU A 93 -11.74 20.91 34.00
CA GLU A 93 -11.29 22.18 34.59
C GLU A 93 -12.45 23.06 35.13
N GLY A 94 -13.64 22.48 35.34
CA GLY A 94 -14.83 23.15 35.89
C GLY A 94 -15.20 22.73 37.30
#